data_AF-A0A4Q4XV85-F1
#
_entry.id   AF-A0A4Q4XV85-F1
#
_cell.length_a   1.000
_cell.length_b   1.000
_cell.length_c   1.000
_cell.angle_alpha   90.00
_cell.angle_beta   90.00
_cell.angle_gamma   90.00
#
_symmetry.space_group_name_H-M   'P 1'
#
loop_
_entity.id
_entity.type
_entity.pdbx_description
1 polymer ?
#
loop_
_entity_poly.entity_id
_entity_poly.type
_entity_poly.pdbx_seq_one_letter_code
_entity_poly.pdbx_strand_id
1 'polypeptide(L)'
;MPGGFSPGIAPALLRLPDELLEAIASNLPASDLVAFGKTCKRAHKITYESSIWKQHCISTWRYWEERHDLPGKLELPPGQTDWRRLYSERAQIDREALDIFNRMLLTQRGRYERMQQIAAHRYDVKDLMLSLKNETPDSAEDVLARRYHANAILGQVHRATAVEKWMSLQQGQPVKLEEALGAYDLFVLAGDKGDLGEIKNELGRIAQLIKEEYRNENQDADEGAEFDGLTVRQKAIRIARYLRSANLVGNPDAEDYHALRNNFISLALFDDKHTSLPLQSVAIYCAVAERLGVTASPSNFPQHVHAVIQSPPGQSLDGTAAPSPTEFMYMDPWNSGDEVPQDQLQQRLRQMGVPPGQHAHYLGAAATLEMVLRTGRNIMTSVEEARHRLRQAYSPGGPDVEAAWYSMLWSMLILGDSNPLAAKQRRRQCLGYLIEHFHAHFPEDIGLIELTPPLFEGEYKQQALQDLVDSARAADRDGKKPSPRDADADAVRFRVGDHFRHRRYGYEGFIVGWDARCSAGPRWIEQMRVNQLPRGADQPFYNVVADDNSHRYVAEENIEIPHETPSQVLMGLAGRYFKRWDEERRAFMSNIRDEYPDD
;
A
#
# COMPACT_ATOMS: atom_id res chain seq x y z
N MET A 1 52.95 15.58 50.38
CA MET A 1 52.92 14.20 49.85
C MET A 1 51.51 13.65 49.96
N PRO A 2 50.70 13.69 48.89
CA PRO A 2 49.70 12.67 48.61
C PRO A 2 50.22 11.71 47.52
N GLY A 3 49.88 10.43 47.67
CA GLY A 3 50.46 9.30 46.96
C GLY A 3 50.21 9.29 45.45
N GLY A 4 51.22 8.81 44.72
CA GLY A 4 51.18 8.61 43.29
C GLY A 4 50.20 7.50 42.89
N PHE A 5 49.42 7.78 41.85
CA PHE A 5 48.68 6.78 41.10
C PHE A 5 49.68 5.85 40.38
N SER A 6 49.53 4.54 40.56
CA SER A 6 50.20 3.54 39.71
C SER A 6 49.73 3.69 38.25
N PRO A 7 50.60 3.53 37.24
CA PRO A 7 50.19 3.53 35.85
C PRO A 7 49.29 2.33 35.60
N GLY A 8 47.98 2.57 35.49
CA GLY A 8 46.98 1.52 35.29
C GLY A 8 47.25 0.74 34.01
N ILE A 9 47.24 -0.58 34.11
CA ILE A 9 47.35 -1.51 32.98
C ILE A 9 46.20 -1.19 32.01
N ALA A 10 46.51 -0.67 30.83
CA ALA A 10 45.51 -0.47 29.79
C ALA A 10 44.85 -1.84 29.47
N PRO A 11 43.50 -1.94 29.49
CA PRO A 11 42.77 -3.14 29.10
C PRO A 11 43.31 -3.69 27.79
N ALA A 12 43.44 -5.02 27.67
CA ALA A 12 44.05 -5.65 26.49
C ALA A 12 43.39 -5.21 25.17
N LEU A 13 42.07 -5.01 25.18
CA LEU A 13 41.31 -4.48 24.05
C LEU A 13 41.79 -3.10 23.61
N LEU A 14 42.03 -2.18 24.56
CA LEU A 14 42.52 -0.82 24.28
C LEU A 14 44.01 -0.78 23.92
N ARG A 15 44.65 -1.92 23.62
CA ARG A 15 46.00 -1.98 23.04
C ARG A 15 45.98 -2.19 21.53
N LEU A 16 44.83 -2.58 20.97
CA LEU A 16 44.66 -2.68 19.52
C LEU A 16 44.81 -1.30 18.85
N PRO A 17 45.24 -1.22 17.59
CA PRO A 17 45.16 -0.01 16.76
C PRO A 17 43.73 0.51 16.62
N ASP A 18 43.57 1.81 16.31
CA ASP A 18 42.26 2.44 16.18
C ASP A 18 41.43 1.75 15.07
N GLU A 19 42.07 1.34 13.96
CA GLU A 19 41.42 0.66 12.83
C GLU A 19 40.80 -0.69 13.22
N LEU A 20 41.47 -1.46 14.10
CA LEU A 20 40.94 -2.72 14.60
C LEU A 20 39.82 -2.50 15.62
N LEU A 21 39.91 -1.43 16.42
CA LEU A 21 38.84 -1.06 17.34
C LEU A 21 37.60 -0.58 16.60
N GLU A 22 37.77 0.20 15.54
CA GLU A 22 36.68 0.62 14.64
C GLU A 22 36.03 -0.60 13.98
N ALA A 23 36.81 -1.52 13.42
CA ALA A 23 36.28 -2.74 12.82
C ALA A 23 35.48 -3.59 13.82
N ILE A 24 35.97 -3.74 15.07
CA ILE A 24 35.22 -4.43 16.13
C ILE A 24 33.94 -3.65 16.47
N ALA A 25 34.04 -2.34 16.64
CA ALA A 25 32.92 -1.46 17.00
C ALA A 25 31.82 -1.46 15.93
N SER A 26 32.16 -1.47 14.64
CA SER A 26 31.21 -1.55 13.51
C SER A 26 30.36 -2.82 13.49
N ASN A 27 30.74 -3.86 14.23
CA ASN A 27 29.98 -5.11 14.35
C ASN A 27 29.10 -5.15 15.61
N LEU A 28 29.15 -4.14 16.47
CA LEU A 28 28.31 -4.07 17.67
C LEU A 28 26.92 -3.52 17.32
N PRO A 29 25.83 -4.00 17.95
CA PRO A 29 24.55 -3.30 17.93
C PRO A 29 24.72 -1.85 18.42
N ALA A 30 23.92 -0.92 17.91
CA ALA A 30 24.06 0.49 18.24
C ALA A 30 23.95 0.80 19.75
N SER A 31 23.14 0.02 20.49
CA SER A 31 23.06 0.12 21.96
C SER A 31 24.40 -0.15 22.63
N ASP A 32 25.09 -1.19 22.17
CA ASP A 32 26.35 -1.66 22.73
C ASP A 32 27.50 -0.76 22.30
N LEU A 33 27.42 -0.23 21.07
CA LEU A 33 28.33 0.80 20.59
C LEU A 33 28.28 2.05 21.50
N VAL A 34 27.07 2.54 21.82
CA VAL A 34 26.90 3.67 22.74
C VAL A 34 27.39 3.34 24.15
N ALA A 35 27.14 2.12 24.64
CA ALA A 35 27.65 1.67 25.94
C ALA A 35 29.18 1.61 25.97
N PHE A 36 29.80 1.07 24.92
CA PHE A 36 31.25 1.01 24.74
C PHE A 36 31.88 2.41 24.73
N GLY A 37 31.27 3.36 24.01
CA GLY A 37 31.71 4.76 23.96
C GLY A 37 31.70 5.46 25.32
N LYS A 38 30.86 5.02 26.26
CA LYS A 38 30.79 5.57 27.64
C LYS A 38 31.90 5.05 28.57
N THR A 39 32.69 4.06 28.16
CA THR A 39 33.68 3.42 29.03
C THR A 39 34.95 4.26 29.24
N CYS A 40 35.47 4.90 28.20
CA CYS A 40 36.68 5.71 28.26
C CYS A 40 36.80 6.68 27.08
N LYS A 41 37.72 7.65 27.17
CA LYS A 41 37.92 8.68 26.13
C LYS A 41 38.32 8.10 24.76
N ARG A 42 39.13 7.02 24.74
CA ARG A 42 39.55 6.39 23.47
C ARG A 42 38.38 5.70 22.80
N ALA A 43 37.64 4.85 23.54
CA ALA A 43 36.42 4.21 23.04
C ALA A 43 35.41 5.25 22.58
N HIS A 44 35.21 6.33 23.35
CA HIS A 44 34.37 7.45 22.94
C HIS A 44 34.79 7.98 21.56
N LYS A 45 36.06 8.31 21.34
CA LYS A 45 36.56 8.76 20.03
C LYS A 45 36.23 7.77 18.90
N ILE A 46 36.54 6.48 19.10
CA ILE A 46 36.24 5.41 18.11
C ILE A 46 34.76 5.38 17.75
N THR A 47 33.87 5.42 18.75
CA THR A 47 32.42 5.37 18.51
C THR A 47 31.83 6.65 17.90
N TYR A 48 32.61 7.71 17.76
CA TYR A 48 32.20 8.94 17.08
C TYR A 48 32.60 8.95 15.59
N GLU A 49 33.28 7.91 15.11
CA GLU A 49 33.65 7.81 13.70
C GLU A 49 32.43 7.71 12.79
N SER A 50 32.45 8.53 11.74
CA SER A 50 31.31 8.77 10.86
C SER A 50 30.90 7.52 10.05
N SER A 51 31.90 6.74 9.63
CA SER A 51 31.72 5.51 8.85
C SER A 51 30.90 4.44 9.58
N ILE A 52 31.09 4.31 10.90
CA ILE A 52 30.36 3.36 11.75
C ILE A 52 28.85 3.67 11.71
N TRP A 53 28.50 4.94 11.92
CA TRP A 53 27.10 5.36 11.92
C TRP A 53 26.47 5.35 10.52
N LYS A 54 27.25 5.64 9.47
CA LYS A 54 26.81 5.45 8.08
C LYS A 54 26.38 4.02 7.84
N GLN A 55 27.21 3.05 8.25
CA GLN A 55 26.89 1.63 8.11
C GLN A 55 25.61 1.27 8.87
N HIS A 56 25.48 1.72 10.13
CA HIS A 56 24.27 1.48 10.91
C HIS A 56 23.00 2.07 10.28
N CYS A 57 23.04 3.28 9.72
CA CYS A 57 21.87 3.82 9.02
C CYS A 57 21.43 2.91 7.87
N ILE A 58 22.38 2.43 7.05
CA ILE A 58 22.08 1.62 5.86
C ILE A 58 21.68 0.19 6.23
N SER A 59 22.25 -0.38 7.29
CA SER A 59 21.98 -1.77 7.70
C SER A 59 20.72 -1.92 8.56
N THR A 60 20.35 -0.89 9.33
CA THR A 60 19.22 -0.95 10.25
C THR A 60 17.89 -0.66 9.57
N TRP A 61 17.85 0.28 8.62
CA TRP A 61 16.60 0.70 7.96
C TRP A 61 16.70 0.61 6.46
N ARG A 62 15.72 -0.06 5.85
CA ARG A 62 15.55 -0.14 4.40
C ARG A 62 14.77 1.06 3.87
N TYR A 63 13.78 1.54 4.62
CA TYR A 63 12.88 2.59 4.20
C TYR A 63 13.14 3.90 4.94
N TRP A 64 13.14 4.99 4.18
CA TRP A 64 13.45 6.34 4.63
C TRP A 64 12.50 7.33 3.99
N GLU A 65 12.01 8.28 4.79
CA GLU A 65 11.23 9.40 4.26
C GLU A 65 12.08 10.35 3.40
N GLU A 66 11.48 10.93 2.35
CA GLU A 66 12.19 11.74 1.34
C GLU A 66 12.95 12.94 1.95
N ARG A 67 12.42 13.51 3.05
CA ARG A 67 13.04 14.62 3.79
C ARG A 67 14.47 14.34 4.26
N HIS A 68 14.84 13.08 4.39
CA HIS A 68 16.19 12.69 4.83
C HIS A 68 17.22 12.75 3.71
N ASP A 69 16.80 12.74 2.44
CA ASP A 69 17.70 12.69 1.26
C ASP A 69 18.86 11.69 1.45
N LEU A 70 18.53 10.46 1.83
CA LEU A 70 19.54 9.42 2.04
C LEU A 70 20.35 9.16 0.77
N PRO A 71 19.76 9.03 -0.45
CA PRO A 71 20.54 8.84 -1.67
C PRO A 71 21.56 9.95 -1.91
N GLY A 72 21.17 11.23 -1.79
CA GLY A 72 22.10 12.35 -1.92
C GLY A 72 23.22 12.31 -0.89
N LYS A 73 22.92 11.98 0.37
CA LYS A 73 23.93 11.82 1.43
C LYS A 73 24.90 10.66 1.19
N LEU A 74 24.47 9.58 0.51
CA LEU A 74 25.31 8.43 0.22
C LEU A 74 26.38 8.73 -0.84
N GLU A 75 26.09 9.66 -1.77
CA GLU A 75 27.02 10.13 -2.80
C GLU A 75 28.11 11.06 -2.23
N LEU A 76 27.84 11.70 -1.10
CA LEU A 76 28.81 12.57 -0.43
C LEU A 76 29.87 11.77 0.34
N PRO A 77 31.10 12.33 0.51
CA PRO A 77 32.09 11.76 1.40
C PRO A 77 31.54 11.57 2.82
N PRO A 78 31.84 10.45 3.52
CA PRO A 78 31.21 10.13 4.81
C PRO A 78 31.31 11.23 5.87
N GLY A 79 32.39 12.02 5.89
CA GLY A 79 32.57 13.11 6.85
C GLY A 79 31.69 14.36 6.64
N GLN A 80 30.97 14.46 5.51
CA GLN A 80 30.11 15.62 5.22
C GLN A 80 28.68 15.48 5.78
N THR A 81 28.29 14.27 6.19
CA THR A 81 26.99 14.00 6.80
C THR A 81 27.19 13.64 8.26
N ASP A 82 26.38 14.23 9.16
CA ASP A 82 26.32 13.81 10.56
C ASP A 82 25.47 12.54 10.69
N TRP A 83 26.08 11.40 10.33
CA TRP A 83 25.41 10.10 10.31
C TRP A 83 24.91 9.67 11.68
N ARG A 84 25.62 10.05 12.75
CA ARG A 84 25.21 9.72 14.11
C ARG A 84 23.94 10.46 14.49
N ARG A 85 23.87 11.75 14.19
CA ARG A 85 22.66 12.53 14.41
C ARG A 85 21.49 11.94 13.61
N LEU A 86 21.72 11.63 12.34
CA LEU A 86 20.71 11.00 11.48
C LEU A 86 20.21 9.67 12.07
N TYR A 87 21.13 8.80 12.51
CA TYR A 87 20.79 7.55 13.19
C TYR A 87 19.97 7.80 14.46
N SER A 88 20.40 8.76 15.27
CA SER A 88 19.75 9.07 16.55
C SER A 88 18.32 9.60 16.36
N GLU A 89 18.13 10.49 15.37
CA GLU A 89 16.80 10.99 14.98
C GLU A 89 15.90 9.83 14.51
N ARG A 90 16.44 8.95 13.66
CA ARG A 90 15.68 7.80 13.14
C ARG A 90 15.32 6.77 14.20
N ALA A 91 16.25 6.44 15.10
CA ALA A 91 16.01 5.54 16.22
C ALA A 91 15.07 6.13 17.28
N GLN A 92 15.00 7.46 17.41
CA GLN A 92 14.02 8.12 18.27
C GLN A 92 12.60 7.91 17.74
N ILE A 93 12.39 8.06 16.43
CA ILE A 93 11.09 7.83 15.78
C ILE A 93 10.59 6.41 16.07
N ASP A 94 11.43 5.39 15.85
CA ASP A 94 11.02 4.00 16.11
C ASP A 94 10.66 3.75 17.57
N ARG A 95 11.42 4.35 18.51
CA ARG A 95 11.14 4.22 19.94
C ARG A 95 9.81 4.87 20.32
N GLU A 96 9.55 6.09 19.84
CA GLU A 96 8.30 6.81 20.08
C GLU A 96 7.11 6.07 19.46
N ALA A 97 7.25 5.63 18.21
CA ALA A 97 6.24 4.85 17.50
C ALA A 97 5.92 3.54 18.23
N LEU A 98 6.94 2.79 18.68
CA LEU A 98 6.75 1.54 19.42
C LEU A 98 6.06 1.76 20.77
N ASP A 99 6.39 2.83 21.48
CA ASP A 99 5.74 3.19 22.75
C ASP A 99 4.25 3.55 22.53
N ILE A 100 3.95 4.37 21.52
CA ILE A 100 2.57 4.71 21.15
C ILE A 100 1.82 3.44 20.73
N PHE A 101 2.45 2.56 19.94
CA PHE A 101 1.89 1.31 19.45
C PHE A 101 1.53 0.38 20.60
N ASN A 102 2.44 0.18 21.56
CA ASN A 102 2.17 -0.68 22.72
C ASN A 102 1.04 -0.10 23.58
N ARG A 103 0.99 1.22 23.80
CA ARG A 103 -0.13 1.86 24.52
C ARG A 103 -1.46 1.71 23.79
N MET A 104 -1.44 1.81 22.47
CA MET A 104 -2.61 1.63 21.61
C MET A 104 -3.20 0.22 21.70
N LEU A 105 -2.38 -0.81 21.89
CA LEU A 105 -2.87 -2.18 22.06
C LEU A 105 -3.60 -2.41 23.39
N LEU A 106 -3.38 -1.58 24.41
CA LEU A 106 -3.97 -1.75 25.74
C LEU A 106 -5.44 -1.33 25.81
N THR A 107 -5.91 -0.46 24.91
CA THR A 107 -7.26 0.10 24.95
C THR A 107 -7.83 0.36 23.56
N GLN A 108 -9.15 0.40 23.43
CA GLN A 108 -9.81 0.87 22.20
C GLN A 108 -9.90 2.39 22.12
N ARG A 109 -9.80 3.09 23.25
CA ARG A 109 -10.01 4.54 23.31
C ARG A 109 -8.84 5.31 22.71
N GLY A 110 -9.10 6.17 21.73
CA GLY A 110 -8.11 6.95 21.00
C GLY A 110 -7.18 6.08 20.15
N ARG A 111 -7.65 4.91 19.71
CA ARG A 111 -6.82 3.96 18.98
C ARG A 111 -6.47 4.53 17.61
N TYR A 112 -7.46 5.02 16.88
CA TYR A 112 -7.24 5.56 15.53
C TYR A 112 -6.41 6.83 15.57
N GLU A 113 -6.59 7.68 16.59
CA GLU A 113 -5.70 8.82 16.84
C GLU A 113 -4.24 8.39 17.01
N ARG A 114 -3.96 7.35 17.81
CA ARG A 114 -2.60 6.83 18.00
C ARG A 114 -2.03 6.18 16.74
N MET A 115 -2.85 5.45 15.98
CA MET A 115 -2.45 4.91 14.68
C MET A 115 -1.97 6.04 13.76
N GLN A 116 -2.74 7.13 13.67
CA GLN A 116 -2.39 8.28 12.85
C GLN A 116 -1.12 8.98 13.34
N GLN A 117 -0.89 9.08 14.65
CA GLN A 117 0.36 9.64 15.19
C GLN A 117 1.58 8.82 14.72
N ILE A 118 1.47 7.49 14.71
CA ILE A 118 2.52 6.61 14.18
C ILE A 118 2.66 6.80 12.67
N ALA A 119 1.55 6.75 11.92
CA ALA A 119 1.55 6.89 10.47
C ALA A 119 2.04 8.28 9.99
N ALA A 120 1.97 9.32 10.81
CA ALA A 120 2.51 10.65 10.51
C ALA A 120 4.03 10.67 10.30
N HIS A 121 4.74 9.65 10.79
CA HIS A 121 6.16 9.44 10.50
C HIS A 121 6.41 8.81 9.11
N ARG A 122 5.36 8.42 8.38
CA ARG A 122 5.41 7.94 6.99
C ARG A 122 6.36 6.75 6.80
N TYR A 123 7.22 6.77 5.78
CA TYR A 123 8.13 5.66 5.48
C TYR A 123 9.15 5.41 6.59
N ASP A 124 9.34 6.36 7.51
CA ASP A 124 10.19 6.12 8.68
C ASP A 124 9.58 5.04 9.60
N VAL A 125 8.27 4.87 9.73
CA VAL A 125 7.75 3.77 10.59
C VAL A 125 7.64 2.42 9.86
N LYS A 126 7.94 2.37 8.57
CA LYS A 126 7.67 1.20 7.73
C LYS A 126 8.44 -0.05 8.18
N ASP A 127 9.76 0.03 8.37
CA ASP A 127 10.56 -1.12 8.82
C ASP A 127 10.07 -1.66 10.17
N LEU A 128 9.78 -0.76 11.13
CA LEU A 128 9.26 -1.16 12.45
C LEU A 128 7.91 -1.88 12.32
N MET A 129 6.97 -1.31 11.56
CA MET A 129 5.66 -1.94 11.39
C MET A 129 5.75 -3.28 10.63
N LEU A 130 6.65 -3.40 9.65
CA LEU A 130 6.92 -4.67 8.97
C LEU A 130 7.47 -5.73 9.92
N SER A 131 8.42 -5.37 10.79
CA SER A 131 8.93 -6.27 11.83
C SER A 131 7.82 -6.68 12.80
N LEU A 132 6.99 -5.75 13.28
CA LEU A 132 5.85 -6.07 14.14
C LEU A 132 4.81 -6.97 13.46
N LYS A 133 4.58 -6.80 12.14
CA LYS A 133 3.66 -7.62 11.35
C LYS A 133 4.21 -9.02 11.08
N ASN A 134 5.46 -9.12 10.63
CA ASN A 134 6.01 -10.35 10.04
C ASN A 134 6.87 -11.15 11.02
N GLU A 135 7.49 -10.50 12.01
CA GLU A 135 8.51 -11.09 12.88
C GLU A 135 8.07 -11.28 14.33
N THR A 136 6.89 -10.75 14.72
CA THR A 136 6.31 -11.05 16.05
C THR A 136 6.14 -12.56 16.20
N PRO A 137 6.68 -13.22 17.23
CA PRO A 137 6.58 -14.67 17.39
C PRO A 137 5.17 -15.10 17.81
N ASP A 138 4.76 -16.32 17.42
CA ASP A 138 3.44 -16.88 17.78
C ASP A 138 3.25 -17.05 19.30
N SER A 139 4.34 -17.08 20.07
CA SER A 139 4.31 -17.13 21.53
C SER A 139 4.03 -15.77 22.20
N ALA A 140 4.01 -14.66 21.46
CA ALA A 140 3.73 -13.35 22.04
C ALA A 140 2.30 -13.26 22.58
N GLU A 141 2.12 -12.61 23.73
CA GLU A 141 0.80 -12.53 24.39
C GLU A 141 -0.26 -11.81 23.56
N ASP A 142 0.16 -10.90 22.67
CA ASP A 142 -0.68 -10.06 21.83
C ASP A 142 -0.43 -10.26 20.33
N VAL A 143 0.07 -11.45 19.92
CA VAL A 143 0.50 -11.73 18.55
C VAL A 143 -0.53 -11.33 17.48
N LEU A 144 -1.81 -11.68 17.65
CA LEU A 144 -2.84 -11.37 16.64
C LEU A 144 -3.05 -9.86 16.54
N ALA A 145 -3.22 -9.19 17.67
CA ALA A 145 -3.44 -7.74 17.72
C ALA A 145 -2.24 -6.95 17.19
N ARG A 146 -1.03 -7.36 17.57
CA ARG A 146 0.22 -6.75 17.12
C ARG A 146 0.38 -6.84 15.61
N ARG A 147 0.20 -8.04 15.04
CA ARG A 147 0.32 -8.23 13.59
C ARG A 147 -0.75 -7.47 12.82
N TYR A 148 -2.01 -7.53 13.28
CA TYR A 148 -3.12 -6.84 12.63
C TYR A 148 -2.95 -5.32 12.63
N HIS A 149 -2.70 -4.71 13.81
CA HIS A 149 -2.63 -3.26 13.91
C HIS A 149 -1.36 -2.70 13.26
N ALA A 150 -0.25 -3.44 13.25
CA ALA A 150 0.93 -3.04 12.47
C ALA A 150 0.61 -3.01 10.97
N ASN A 151 -0.11 -4.02 10.45
CA ASN A 151 -0.56 -4.04 9.06
C ASN A 151 -1.54 -2.89 8.74
N ALA A 152 -2.46 -2.56 9.66
CA ALA A 152 -3.40 -1.45 9.47
C ALA A 152 -2.70 -0.08 9.43
N ILE A 153 -1.68 0.13 10.26
CA ILE A 153 -0.84 1.35 10.23
C ILE A 153 -0.04 1.43 8.93
N LEU A 154 0.55 0.32 8.46
CA LEU A 154 1.22 0.26 7.15
C LEU A 154 0.26 0.65 6.02
N GLY A 155 -0.96 0.11 6.04
CA GLY A 155 -2.01 0.48 5.11
C GLY A 155 -2.31 1.98 5.14
N GLN A 156 -2.42 2.57 6.33
CA GLN A 156 -2.66 4.01 6.49
C GLN A 156 -1.50 4.85 5.90
N VAL A 157 -0.24 4.47 6.15
CA VAL A 157 0.94 5.14 5.56
C VAL A 157 0.87 5.10 4.03
N HIS A 158 0.63 3.92 3.45
CA HIS A 158 0.57 3.76 2.00
C HIS A 158 -0.60 4.55 1.38
N ARG A 159 -1.81 4.47 1.94
CA ARG A 159 -2.99 5.19 1.43
C ARG A 159 -2.84 6.70 1.55
N ALA A 160 -2.22 7.21 2.62
CA ALA A 160 -1.89 8.63 2.75
C ALA A 160 -0.95 9.09 1.62
N THR A 161 0.12 8.33 1.35
CA THR A 161 1.03 8.62 0.22
C THR A 161 0.29 8.60 -1.12
N ALA A 162 -0.61 7.64 -1.35
CA ALA A 162 -1.40 7.57 -2.59
C ALA A 162 -2.29 8.80 -2.79
N VAL A 163 -3.04 9.18 -1.76
CA VAL A 163 -3.92 10.36 -1.77
C VAL A 163 -3.12 11.62 -2.05
N GLU A 164 -1.95 11.77 -1.44
CA GLU A 164 -1.07 12.91 -1.69
C GLU A 164 -0.59 12.98 -3.14
N LYS A 165 -0.19 11.86 -3.75
CA LYS A 165 0.21 11.84 -5.17
C LYS A 165 -0.92 12.31 -6.08
N TRP A 166 -2.16 11.90 -5.82
CA TRP A 166 -3.32 12.40 -6.58
C TRP A 166 -3.64 13.87 -6.28
N MET A 167 -3.48 14.34 -5.05
CA MET A 167 -3.64 15.76 -4.71
C MET A 167 -2.58 16.62 -5.41
N SER A 168 -1.31 16.21 -5.42
CA SER A 168 -0.24 16.88 -6.16
C SER A 168 -0.57 16.95 -7.65
N LEU A 169 -1.02 15.84 -8.25
CA LEU A 169 -1.45 15.82 -9.65
C LEU A 169 -2.62 16.77 -9.91
N GLN A 170 -3.62 16.81 -9.02
CA GLN A 170 -4.77 17.71 -9.12
C GLN A 170 -4.37 19.19 -9.06
N GLN A 171 -3.34 19.51 -8.29
CA GLN A 171 -2.76 20.84 -8.16
C GLN A 171 -1.80 21.22 -9.30
N GLY A 172 -1.63 20.34 -10.30
CA GLY A 172 -0.74 20.57 -11.44
C GLY A 172 0.75 20.41 -11.13
N GLN A 173 1.10 19.79 -9.99
CA GLN A 173 2.47 19.44 -9.69
C GLN A 173 2.95 18.29 -10.59
N PRO A 174 4.25 18.23 -10.95
CA PRO A 174 4.78 17.16 -11.76
C PRO A 174 4.74 15.83 -10.99
N VAL A 175 3.91 14.90 -11.45
CA VAL A 175 3.85 13.52 -10.94
C VAL A 175 4.10 12.57 -12.11
N LYS A 176 5.08 11.67 -11.94
CA LYS A 176 5.41 10.65 -12.94
C LYS A 176 4.24 9.69 -13.15
N LEU A 177 4.11 9.15 -14.36
CA LEU A 177 2.99 8.27 -14.71
C LEU A 177 2.95 7.03 -13.83
N GLU A 178 4.09 6.38 -13.63
CA GLU A 178 4.21 5.19 -12.79
C GLU A 178 3.91 5.48 -11.31
N GLU A 179 4.18 6.68 -10.81
CA GLU A 179 3.85 7.06 -9.43
C GLU A 179 2.34 7.33 -9.27
N ALA A 180 1.75 8.02 -10.25
CA ALA A 180 0.33 8.36 -10.23
C ALA A 180 -0.56 7.11 -10.39
N LEU A 181 -0.11 6.13 -11.18
CA LEU A 181 -0.76 4.82 -11.32
C LEU A 181 -0.44 3.92 -10.11
N GLY A 182 0.82 3.90 -9.66
CA GLY A 182 1.27 3.18 -8.46
C GLY A 182 0.55 3.58 -7.17
N ALA A 183 -0.07 4.76 -7.14
CA ALA A 183 -0.95 5.16 -6.04
C ALA A 183 -2.16 4.22 -5.86
N TYR A 184 -2.66 3.57 -6.91
CA TYR A 184 -3.67 2.52 -6.77
C TYR A 184 -3.11 1.29 -6.05
N ASP A 185 -1.88 0.90 -6.40
CA ASP A 185 -1.19 -0.24 -5.81
C ASP A 185 -1.05 -0.09 -4.30
N LEU A 186 -0.70 1.10 -3.82
CA LEU A 186 -0.56 1.42 -2.38
C LEU A 186 -1.79 1.08 -1.53
N PHE A 187 -3.00 1.03 -2.11
CA PHE A 187 -4.20 0.59 -1.38
C PHE A 187 -4.28 -0.93 -1.23
N VAL A 188 -3.83 -1.67 -2.24
CA VAL A 188 -3.93 -3.15 -2.29
C VAL A 188 -2.67 -3.86 -1.82
N LEU A 189 -1.59 -3.12 -1.54
CA LEU A 189 -0.35 -3.66 -0.99
C LEU A 189 -0.59 -4.36 0.34
N ALA A 190 -0.56 -5.69 0.33
CA ALA A 190 -0.53 -6.51 1.54
C ALA A 190 0.87 -6.54 2.20
N GLY A 191 1.55 -5.38 2.22
CA GLY A 191 2.72 -5.11 3.07
C GLY A 191 4.02 -5.86 2.79
N ASP A 192 4.25 -6.43 1.60
CA ASP A 192 5.49 -7.19 1.35
C ASP A 192 6.38 -6.57 0.26
N LYS A 193 5.85 -6.23 -0.93
CA LYS A 193 6.57 -5.58 -2.04
C LYS A 193 5.64 -4.78 -2.94
N GLY A 194 6.17 -3.77 -3.62
CA GLY A 194 5.47 -3.01 -4.66
C GLY A 194 5.14 -1.57 -4.28
N ASP A 195 5.80 -1.00 -3.27
CA ASP A 195 5.66 0.44 -3.02
C ASP A 195 6.26 1.29 -4.16
N LEU A 196 6.02 2.60 -4.13
CA LEU A 196 6.46 3.50 -5.21
C LEU A 196 8.00 3.51 -5.37
N GLY A 197 8.74 3.39 -4.28
CA GLY A 197 10.21 3.34 -4.30
C GLY A 197 10.71 2.04 -4.93
N GLU A 198 10.08 0.92 -4.60
CA GLU A 198 10.38 -0.39 -5.17
C GLU A 198 10.02 -0.45 -6.65
N ILE A 199 8.84 0.05 -7.06
CA ILE A 199 8.46 0.20 -8.48
C ILE A 199 9.51 1.03 -9.22
N LYS A 200 9.91 2.18 -8.67
CA LYS A 200 10.92 3.05 -9.29
C LYS A 200 12.26 2.34 -9.47
N ASN A 201 12.71 1.62 -8.44
CA ASN A 201 13.97 0.88 -8.46
C ASN A 201 13.93 -0.27 -9.46
N GLU A 202 12.82 -1.02 -9.53
CA GLU A 202 12.66 -2.13 -10.45
C GLU A 202 12.64 -1.67 -11.91
N LEU A 203 11.93 -0.59 -12.22
CA LEU A 203 11.96 0.04 -13.55
C LEU A 203 13.37 0.52 -13.92
N GLY A 204 14.14 1.02 -12.93
CA GLY A 204 15.55 1.36 -13.09
C GLY A 204 16.43 0.15 -13.39
N ARG A 205 16.23 -0.96 -12.65
CA ARG A 205 16.92 -2.23 -12.86
C ARG A 205 16.64 -2.79 -14.26
N ILE A 206 15.39 -2.79 -14.69
CA ILE A 206 14.98 -3.22 -16.04
C ILE A 206 15.70 -2.40 -17.12
N ALA A 207 15.77 -1.07 -16.96
CA ALA A 207 16.52 -0.23 -17.90
C ALA A 207 18.00 -0.60 -17.96
N GLN A 208 18.65 -0.91 -16.84
CA GLN A 208 20.04 -1.38 -16.83
C GLN A 208 20.21 -2.72 -17.53
N LEU A 209 19.31 -3.68 -17.28
CA LEU A 209 19.36 -5.00 -17.93
C LEU A 209 19.25 -4.89 -19.46
N ILE A 210 18.42 -3.98 -19.97
CA ILE A 210 18.32 -3.73 -21.43
C ILE A 210 19.65 -3.26 -22.00
N LYS A 211 20.37 -2.38 -21.29
CA LYS A 211 21.71 -1.92 -21.69
C LYS A 211 22.74 -3.05 -21.64
N GLU A 212 22.70 -3.87 -20.59
CA GLU A 212 23.59 -5.02 -20.41
C GLU A 212 23.36 -6.09 -21.48
N GLU A 213 22.11 -6.45 -21.76
CA GLU A 213 21.76 -7.39 -22.81
C GLU A 213 22.24 -6.89 -24.19
N TYR A 214 22.05 -5.60 -24.50
CA TYR A 214 22.58 -5.03 -25.75
C TYR A 214 24.09 -5.17 -25.87
N ARG A 215 24.82 -4.84 -24.80
CA ARG A 215 26.27 -4.95 -24.77
C ARG A 215 26.72 -6.40 -24.98
N ASN A 216 26.06 -7.34 -24.29
CA ASN A 216 26.40 -8.76 -24.37
C ASN A 216 26.13 -9.34 -25.76
N GLU A 217 25.02 -8.97 -26.41
CA GLU A 217 24.70 -9.43 -27.77
C GLU A 217 25.68 -8.90 -28.84
N ASN A 218 26.32 -7.76 -28.60
CA ASN A 218 27.19 -7.10 -29.57
C ASN A 218 28.68 -7.22 -29.23
N GLN A 219 29.04 -7.85 -28.11
CA GLN A 219 30.42 -7.94 -27.63
C GLN A 219 31.39 -8.53 -28.67
N ASP A 220 30.94 -9.52 -29.44
CA ASP A 220 31.76 -10.17 -30.48
C ASP A 220 31.81 -9.38 -31.80
N ALA A 221 30.81 -8.56 -32.08
CA ALA A 221 30.65 -7.85 -33.35
C ALA A 221 31.21 -6.42 -33.31
N ASP A 222 31.06 -5.73 -32.19
CA ASP A 222 31.53 -4.37 -31.93
C ASP A 222 31.72 -4.18 -30.41
N GLU A 223 32.97 -4.29 -29.95
CA GLU A 223 33.36 -4.16 -28.53
C GLU A 223 33.02 -2.76 -27.96
N GLY A 224 32.79 -1.76 -28.81
CA GLY A 224 32.37 -0.41 -28.43
C GLY A 224 30.87 -0.15 -28.54
N ALA A 225 30.05 -1.16 -28.87
CA ALA A 225 28.61 -0.99 -29.04
C ALA A 225 27.93 -0.62 -27.72
N GLU A 226 27.46 0.63 -27.63
CA GLU A 226 26.67 1.13 -26.51
C GLU A 226 25.21 1.33 -26.90
N PHE A 227 24.31 0.94 -25.98
CA PHE A 227 22.87 1.14 -26.17
C PHE A 227 22.54 2.61 -26.46
N ASP A 228 23.27 3.54 -25.84
CA ASP A 228 23.04 4.97 -25.98
C ASP A 228 23.34 5.49 -27.40
N GLY A 229 24.13 4.75 -28.19
CA GLY A 229 24.42 5.04 -29.60
C GLY A 229 23.31 4.66 -30.58
N LEU A 230 22.29 3.91 -30.16
CA LEU A 230 21.16 3.53 -31.01
C LEU A 230 20.26 4.73 -31.36
N THR A 231 19.62 4.69 -32.53
CA THR A 231 18.58 5.67 -32.89
C THR A 231 17.35 5.53 -32.00
N VAL A 232 16.50 6.56 -31.94
CA VAL A 232 15.28 6.51 -31.12
C VAL A 232 14.36 5.38 -31.55
N ARG A 233 14.22 5.14 -32.88
CA ARG A 233 13.44 4.01 -33.41
C ARG A 233 13.99 2.66 -32.95
N GLN A 234 15.31 2.48 -33.04
CA GLN A 234 15.97 1.25 -32.61
C GLN A 234 15.81 1.01 -31.11
N LYS A 235 16.00 2.04 -30.28
CA LYS A 235 15.77 1.97 -28.83
C LYS A 235 14.33 1.57 -28.52
N ALA A 236 13.34 2.22 -29.13
CA ALA A 236 11.93 1.97 -28.90
C ALA A 236 11.53 0.50 -29.18
N ILE A 237 11.92 -0.03 -30.34
CA ILE A 237 11.66 -1.43 -30.72
C ILE A 237 12.35 -2.39 -29.75
N ARG A 238 13.61 -2.12 -29.40
CA ARG A 238 14.38 -3.01 -28.52
C ARG A 238 13.80 -3.07 -27.11
N ILE A 239 13.37 -1.94 -26.55
CA ILE A 239 12.68 -1.88 -25.26
C ILE A 239 11.42 -2.74 -25.29
N ALA A 240 10.56 -2.60 -26.31
CA ALA A 240 9.32 -3.36 -26.41
C ALA A 240 9.58 -4.87 -26.51
N ARG A 241 10.56 -5.27 -27.32
CA ARG A 241 10.97 -6.68 -27.45
C ARG A 241 11.50 -7.26 -26.15
N TYR A 242 12.38 -6.55 -25.46
CA TYR A 242 12.92 -6.98 -24.18
C TYR A 242 11.80 -7.21 -23.16
N LEU A 243 10.94 -6.20 -22.94
CA LEU A 243 9.86 -6.28 -21.95
C LEU A 243 8.93 -7.47 -22.22
N ARG A 244 8.64 -7.75 -23.49
CA ARG A 244 7.83 -8.93 -23.88
C ARG A 244 8.55 -10.24 -23.64
N SER A 245 9.83 -10.33 -24.03
CA SER A 245 10.62 -11.55 -23.86
C SER A 245 10.87 -11.89 -22.38
N ALA A 246 10.96 -10.86 -21.53
CA ALA A 246 11.05 -10.99 -20.08
C ALA A 246 9.69 -11.20 -19.39
N ASN A 247 8.60 -11.33 -20.16
CA ASN A 247 7.23 -11.48 -19.68
C ASN A 247 6.75 -10.36 -18.74
N LEU A 248 7.25 -9.12 -18.89
CA LEU A 248 6.91 -7.98 -18.01
C LEU A 248 5.70 -7.16 -18.48
N VAL A 249 5.16 -7.49 -19.67
CA VAL A 249 4.04 -6.80 -20.31
C VAL A 249 3.17 -7.79 -21.07
N GLY A 250 1.91 -7.44 -21.28
CA GLY A 250 0.94 -8.29 -21.95
C GLY A 250 0.10 -9.13 -20.99
N ASN A 251 -0.75 -9.96 -21.58
CA ASN A 251 -1.47 -11.00 -20.85
C ASN A 251 -1.59 -12.24 -21.77
N PRO A 252 -0.98 -13.39 -21.41
CA PRO A 252 -1.04 -14.59 -22.21
C PRO A 252 -2.38 -15.32 -22.13
N ASP A 253 -3.21 -15.02 -21.12
CA ASP A 253 -4.49 -15.69 -20.87
C ASP A 253 -5.68 -14.73 -21.05
N ALA A 254 -6.50 -15.01 -22.07
CA ALA A 254 -7.67 -14.22 -22.41
C ALA A 254 -8.77 -14.29 -21.33
N GLU A 255 -8.88 -15.39 -20.58
CA GLU A 255 -9.87 -15.53 -19.50
C GLU A 255 -9.51 -14.64 -18.30
N ASP A 256 -8.21 -14.37 -18.13
CA ASP A 256 -7.68 -13.52 -17.08
C ASP A 256 -7.65 -12.03 -17.46
N TYR A 257 -8.16 -11.62 -18.65
CA TYR A 257 -8.10 -10.22 -19.11
C TYR A 257 -8.67 -9.22 -18.09
N HIS A 258 -9.87 -9.50 -17.57
CA HIS A 258 -10.54 -8.67 -16.57
C HIS A 258 -10.17 -9.04 -15.12
N ALA A 259 -9.08 -9.77 -14.91
CA ALA A 259 -8.58 -10.02 -13.56
C ALA A 259 -8.18 -8.70 -12.89
N LEU A 260 -8.68 -8.47 -11.67
CA LEU A 260 -8.44 -7.23 -10.92
C LEU A 260 -6.95 -6.89 -10.83
N ARG A 261 -6.09 -7.90 -10.67
CA ARG A 261 -4.62 -7.77 -10.60
C ARG A 261 -4.01 -7.02 -11.79
N ASN A 262 -4.59 -7.13 -12.98
CA ASN A 262 -4.02 -6.55 -14.21
C ASN A 262 -4.09 -5.00 -14.25
N ASN A 263 -4.76 -4.39 -13.27
CA ASN A 263 -4.87 -2.93 -13.12
C ASN A 263 -3.69 -2.31 -12.35
N PHE A 264 -2.80 -3.13 -11.78
CA PHE A 264 -1.78 -2.68 -10.84
C PHE A 264 -0.38 -2.87 -11.43
N ILE A 265 0.44 -1.81 -11.41
CA ILE A 265 1.80 -1.84 -11.99
C ILE A 265 2.72 -2.73 -11.14
N SER A 266 2.62 -2.64 -9.82
CA SER A 266 3.39 -3.47 -8.89
C SER A 266 3.17 -4.95 -9.15
N LEU A 267 1.92 -5.39 -9.33
CA LEU A 267 1.62 -6.79 -9.59
C LEU A 267 2.16 -7.24 -10.96
N ALA A 268 2.10 -6.38 -11.97
CA ALA A 268 2.74 -6.67 -13.26
C ALA A 268 4.27 -6.80 -13.15
N LEU A 269 4.92 -6.07 -12.23
CA LEU A 269 6.37 -6.07 -12.06
C LEU A 269 6.89 -7.16 -11.10
N PHE A 270 6.12 -7.53 -10.08
CA PHE A 270 6.62 -8.35 -8.96
C PHE A 270 5.89 -9.68 -8.75
N ASP A 271 4.71 -9.89 -9.34
CA ASP A 271 3.96 -11.15 -9.25
C ASP A 271 4.46 -12.14 -10.31
N ASP A 272 4.52 -13.43 -9.99
CA ASP A 272 5.05 -14.49 -10.86
C ASP A 272 4.33 -14.56 -12.23
N LYS A 273 3.06 -14.16 -12.26
CA LYS A 273 2.25 -14.16 -13.48
C LYS A 273 2.58 -13.01 -14.43
N HIS A 274 3.05 -11.87 -13.90
CA HIS A 274 3.38 -10.64 -14.63
C HIS A 274 2.33 -10.13 -15.64
N THR A 275 1.06 -10.48 -15.45
CA THR A 275 -0.01 -10.09 -16.39
C THR A 275 -0.48 -8.65 -16.18
N SER A 276 -0.83 -7.96 -17.27
CA SER A 276 -1.28 -6.57 -17.22
C SER A 276 -2.28 -6.23 -18.32
N LEU A 277 -3.08 -5.18 -18.07
CA LEU A 277 -3.87 -4.53 -19.11
C LEU A 277 -2.97 -3.69 -20.03
N PRO A 278 -3.44 -3.33 -21.24
CA PRO A 278 -2.67 -2.50 -22.17
C PRO A 278 -2.16 -1.18 -21.57
N LEU A 279 -2.96 -0.55 -20.71
CA LEU A 279 -2.58 0.71 -20.06
C LEU A 279 -1.35 0.53 -19.16
N GLN A 280 -1.34 -0.49 -18.31
CA GLN A 280 -0.26 -0.82 -17.39
C GLN A 280 1.00 -1.23 -18.16
N SER A 281 0.85 -2.06 -19.22
CA SER A 281 1.95 -2.41 -20.12
C SER A 281 2.59 -1.19 -20.78
N VAL A 282 1.78 -0.25 -21.29
CA VAL A 282 2.29 0.99 -21.88
C VAL A 282 2.92 1.90 -20.83
N ALA A 283 2.37 1.97 -19.62
CA ALA A 283 2.96 2.75 -18.53
C ALA A 283 4.36 2.23 -18.14
N ILE A 284 4.52 0.91 -18.01
CA ILE A 284 5.82 0.26 -17.76
C ILE A 284 6.79 0.59 -18.90
N TYR A 285 6.35 0.41 -20.16
CA TYR A 285 7.17 0.75 -21.32
C TYR A 285 7.62 2.21 -21.33
N CYS A 286 6.71 3.17 -21.11
CA CYS A 286 7.04 4.60 -21.11
C CYS A 286 8.03 4.94 -19.99
N ALA A 287 7.84 4.38 -18.79
CA ALA A 287 8.74 4.62 -17.66
C ALA A 287 10.15 4.06 -17.89
N VAL A 288 10.27 2.90 -18.52
CA VAL A 288 11.57 2.31 -18.91
C VAL A 288 12.20 3.09 -20.06
N ALA A 289 11.40 3.48 -21.07
CA ALA A 289 11.86 4.27 -22.21
C ALA A 289 12.43 5.63 -21.78
N GLU A 290 11.76 6.32 -20.85
CA GLU A 290 12.25 7.60 -20.32
C GLU A 290 13.63 7.44 -19.64
N ARG A 291 13.81 6.38 -18.84
CA ARG A 291 15.10 6.05 -18.18
C ARG A 291 16.22 5.70 -19.18
N LEU A 292 15.85 5.35 -20.41
CA LEU A 292 16.74 5.03 -21.52
C LEU A 292 16.89 6.20 -22.52
N GLY A 293 16.42 7.39 -22.16
CA GLY A 293 16.56 8.61 -22.96
C GLY A 293 15.61 8.68 -24.15
N VAL A 294 14.50 7.94 -24.14
CA VAL A 294 13.46 7.96 -25.16
C VAL A 294 12.23 8.71 -24.63
N THR A 295 11.83 9.77 -25.31
CA THR A 295 10.59 10.51 -24.99
C THR A 295 9.38 9.66 -25.39
N ALA A 296 8.70 9.07 -24.41
CA ALA A 296 7.55 8.20 -24.61
C ALA A 296 6.38 8.59 -23.70
N SER A 297 5.17 8.61 -24.26
CA SER A 297 3.93 8.92 -23.53
C SER A 297 2.82 7.96 -23.94
N PRO A 298 1.87 7.62 -23.04
CA PRO A 298 0.68 6.87 -23.44
C PRO A 298 -0.21 7.72 -24.35
N SER A 299 -0.98 7.08 -25.23
CA SER A 299 -2.05 7.72 -26.01
C SER A 299 -3.41 7.54 -25.34
N ASN A 300 -4.37 8.43 -25.65
CA ASN A 300 -5.74 8.30 -25.16
C ASN A 300 -6.64 7.47 -26.10
N PHE A 301 -6.04 6.57 -26.88
CA PHE A 301 -6.74 5.80 -27.92
C PHE A 301 -7.97 5.06 -27.35
N PRO A 302 -9.13 4.99 -28.03
CA PRO A 302 -10.30 4.30 -27.49
C PRO A 302 -10.08 2.79 -27.37
N GLN A 303 -10.58 2.18 -26.30
CA GLN A 303 -10.52 0.73 -26.01
C GLN A 303 -9.12 0.11 -25.81
N HIS A 304 -8.04 0.73 -26.31
CA HIS A 304 -6.65 0.28 -26.16
C HIS A 304 -5.72 1.44 -25.77
N VAL A 305 -4.48 1.18 -25.37
CA VAL A 305 -3.48 2.24 -25.15
C VAL A 305 -2.25 1.90 -25.97
N HIS A 306 -1.67 2.89 -26.66
CA HIS A 306 -0.40 2.74 -27.38
C HIS A 306 0.62 3.69 -26.78
N ALA A 307 1.91 3.34 -26.84
CA ALA A 307 2.98 4.28 -26.54
C ALA A 307 3.25 5.15 -27.77
N VAL A 308 3.34 6.47 -27.56
CA VAL A 308 3.69 7.48 -28.56
C VAL A 308 5.12 7.92 -28.28
N ILE A 309 6.02 7.64 -29.22
CA ILE A 309 7.44 7.98 -29.12
C ILE A 309 7.69 9.20 -29.99
N GLN A 310 8.45 10.16 -29.47
CA GLN A 310 8.75 11.43 -30.12
C GLN A 310 10.23 11.54 -30.47
N SER A 311 10.53 12.08 -31.65
CA SER A 311 11.90 12.41 -32.01
C SER A 311 12.44 13.61 -31.21
N PRO A 312 13.76 13.70 -30.97
CA PRO A 312 14.36 14.90 -30.40
C PRO A 312 14.15 16.12 -31.31
N PRO A 313 14.06 17.34 -30.75
CA PRO A 313 13.95 18.55 -31.56
C PRO A 313 15.09 18.67 -32.60
N GLY A 314 14.74 18.84 -33.88
CA GLY A 314 15.70 18.97 -34.98
C GLY A 314 16.29 17.67 -35.52
N GLN A 315 15.84 16.51 -35.04
CA GLN A 315 16.27 15.19 -35.50
C GLN A 315 15.07 14.31 -35.87
N SER A 316 15.26 13.40 -36.81
CA SER A 316 14.33 12.31 -37.12
C SER A 316 14.44 11.19 -36.09
N LEU A 317 13.49 10.26 -36.08
CA LEU A 317 13.55 9.06 -35.24
C LEU A 317 14.75 8.16 -35.56
N ASP A 318 15.30 8.28 -36.77
CA ASP A 318 16.43 7.53 -37.30
C ASP A 318 17.77 8.29 -37.18
N GLY A 319 17.79 9.43 -36.46
CA GLY A 319 19.01 10.16 -36.13
C GLY A 319 19.53 11.11 -37.22
N THR A 320 18.76 11.34 -38.28
CA THR A 320 19.12 12.30 -39.33
C THR A 320 18.61 13.71 -38.99
N ALA A 321 19.31 14.75 -39.43
CA ALA A 321 18.87 16.13 -39.21
C ALA A 321 17.54 16.40 -39.94
N ALA A 322 16.52 16.84 -39.19
CA ALA A 322 15.17 17.07 -39.72
C ALA A 322 14.79 18.56 -39.53
N PRO A 323 14.54 19.31 -40.63
CA PRO A 323 14.20 20.75 -40.57
C PRO A 323 12.72 21.02 -40.23
N SER A 324 11.89 19.98 -40.12
CA SER A 324 10.42 20.03 -40.01
C SER A 324 9.92 19.47 -38.65
N PRO A 325 8.61 19.41 -38.35
CA PRO A 325 8.13 19.17 -36.98
C PRO A 325 8.50 17.77 -36.47
N THR A 326 8.48 17.63 -35.14
CA THR A 326 8.72 16.38 -34.40
C THR A 326 8.06 15.17 -35.09
N GLU A 327 8.85 14.12 -35.30
CA GLU A 327 8.35 12.85 -35.83
C GLU A 327 7.79 11.99 -34.69
N PHE A 328 6.78 11.17 -35.03
CA PHE A 328 6.12 10.28 -34.09
C PHE A 328 6.15 8.85 -34.62
N MET A 329 6.36 7.90 -33.71
CA MET A 329 6.10 6.48 -33.95
C MET A 329 5.29 5.89 -32.80
N TYR A 330 4.68 4.73 -33.04
CA TYR A 330 3.76 4.10 -32.11
C TYR A 330 4.22 2.69 -31.78
N MET A 331 4.18 2.34 -30.49
CA MET A 331 4.46 0.98 -30.01
C MET A 331 3.24 0.43 -29.27
N ASP A 332 3.02 -0.87 -29.39
CA ASP A 332 2.02 -1.62 -28.63
C ASP A 332 2.70 -2.76 -27.86
N PRO A 333 3.40 -2.46 -26.76
CA PRO A 333 4.15 -3.47 -26.00
C PRO A 333 3.25 -4.61 -25.47
N TRP A 334 1.94 -4.38 -25.37
CA TRP A 334 0.97 -5.40 -24.95
C TRP A 334 0.73 -6.46 -26.03
N ASN A 335 0.69 -6.09 -27.31
CA ASN A 335 0.51 -7.04 -28.43
C ASN A 335 1.79 -7.45 -29.16
N SER A 336 2.73 -6.52 -29.37
CA SER A 336 3.86 -6.70 -30.28
C SER A 336 5.12 -5.99 -29.81
N GLY A 337 6.28 -6.49 -30.22
CA GLY A 337 7.57 -5.81 -30.07
C GLY A 337 7.91 -4.86 -31.23
N ASP A 338 7.07 -4.83 -32.27
CA ASP A 338 7.30 -4.07 -33.49
C ASP A 338 6.49 -2.77 -33.52
N GLU A 339 6.92 -1.84 -34.37
CA GLU A 339 6.24 -0.57 -34.60
C GLU A 339 4.84 -0.77 -35.18
N VAL A 340 3.87 -0.02 -34.66
CA VAL A 340 2.50 0.02 -35.15
C VAL A 340 2.36 1.12 -36.19
N PRO A 341 2.04 0.80 -37.46
CA PRO A 341 1.91 1.81 -38.49
C PRO A 341 0.77 2.80 -38.20
N GLN A 342 1.06 4.10 -38.33
CA GLN A 342 0.08 5.17 -38.07
C GLN A 342 -1.19 5.03 -38.91
N ASP A 343 -1.07 4.60 -40.16
CA ASP A 343 -2.22 4.41 -41.06
C ASP A 343 -3.21 3.37 -40.51
N GLN A 344 -2.72 2.32 -39.84
CA GLN A 344 -3.57 1.32 -39.20
C GLN A 344 -4.33 1.91 -38.01
N LEU A 345 -3.69 2.78 -37.23
CA LEU A 345 -4.34 3.47 -36.11
C LEU A 345 -5.42 4.43 -36.61
N GLN A 346 -5.13 5.22 -37.64
CA GLN A 346 -6.09 6.13 -38.26
C GLN A 346 -7.27 5.36 -38.87
N GLN A 347 -7.02 4.22 -39.53
CA GLN A 347 -8.08 3.37 -40.06
C GLN A 347 -8.98 2.82 -38.94
N ARG A 348 -8.40 2.36 -37.83
CA ARG A 348 -9.15 1.91 -36.65
C ARG A 348 -10.03 3.03 -36.07
N LEU A 349 -9.51 4.25 -35.95
CA LEU A 349 -10.30 5.40 -35.50
C LEU A 349 -11.49 5.71 -36.43
N ARG A 350 -11.28 5.63 -37.76
CA ARG A 350 -12.38 5.80 -38.73
C ARG A 350 -13.44 4.70 -38.57
N GLN A 351 -13.02 3.45 -38.37
CA GLN A 351 -13.93 2.31 -38.15
C GLN A 351 -14.73 2.45 -36.85
N MET A 352 -14.14 3.04 -35.80
CA MET A 352 -14.82 3.37 -34.55
C MET A 352 -15.75 4.60 -34.66
N GLY A 353 -15.85 5.22 -35.83
CA GLY A 353 -16.70 6.40 -36.05
C GLY A 353 -16.11 7.72 -35.51
N VAL A 354 -14.81 7.76 -35.19
CA VAL A 354 -14.16 8.97 -34.69
C VAL A 354 -13.93 9.97 -35.84
N PRO A 355 -14.41 11.22 -35.72
CA PRO A 355 -14.22 12.23 -36.76
C PRO A 355 -12.73 12.54 -37.00
N PRO A 356 -12.30 12.77 -38.26
CA PRO A 356 -10.89 13.06 -38.59
C PRO A 356 -10.27 14.22 -37.78
N GLY A 357 -11.07 15.26 -37.48
CA GLY A 357 -10.61 16.39 -36.67
C GLY A 357 -10.23 16.04 -35.23
N GLN A 358 -10.61 14.87 -34.73
CA GLN A 358 -10.25 14.38 -33.40
C GLN A 358 -9.11 13.36 -33.41
N HIS A 359 -8.63 12.93 -34.58
CA HIS A 359 -7.59 11.87 -34.66
C HIS A 359 -6.30 12.29 -33.96
N ALA A 360 -5.89 13.56 -34.09
CA ALA A 360 -4.71 14.10 -33.44
C ALA A 360 -4.75 13.98 -31.90
N HIS A 361 -5.94 14.08 -31.29
CA HIS A 361 -6.10 13.89 -29.84
C HIS A 361 -5.85 12.44 -29.43
N TYR A 362 -6.33 11.47 -30.20
CA TYR A 362 -6.19 10.04 -29.88
C TYR A 362 -4.82 9.45 -30.26
N LEU A 363 -4.13 10.08 -31.21
CA LEU A 363 -2.78 9.70 -31.62
C LEU A 363 -1.69 10.50 -30.87
N GLY A 364 -2.06 11.57 -30.17
CA GLY A 364 -1.14 12.37 -29.37
C GLY A 364 -0.80 11.75 -28.01
N ALA A 365 0.14 12.39 -27.32
CA ALA A 365 0.42 12.11 -25.92
C ALA A 365 -0.79 12.47 -25.03
N ALA A 366 -1.23 11.52 -24.22
CA ALA A 366 -2.25 11.71 -23.21
C ALA A 366 -1.67 12.28 -21.92
N ALA A 367 -2.50 13.01 -21.16
CA ALA A 367 -2.10 13.50 -19.86
C ALA A 367 -2.10 12.37 -18.82
N THR A 368 -1.20 12.44 -17.84
CA THR A 368 -1.18 11.51 -16.68
C THR A 368 -2.55 11.42 -16.01
N LEU A 369 -3.23 12.55 -15.84
CA LEU A 369 -4.59 12.62 -15.30
C LEU A 369 -5.58 11.72 -16.04
N GLU A 370 -5.54 11.70 -17.38
CA GLU A 370 -6.44 10.88 -18.19
C GLU A 370 -6.18 9.38 -17.97
N MET A 371 -4.92 8.99 -17.85
CA MET A 371 -4.53 7.59 -17.61
C MET A 371 -4.90 7.12 -16.21
N VAL A 372 -4.77 7.96 -15.19
CA VAL A 372 -5.22 7.65 -13.82
C VAL A 372 -6.74 7.46 -13.82
N LEU A 373 -7.51 8.40 -14.38
CA LEU A 373 -8.97 8.29 -14.43
C LEU A 373 -9.47 7.11 -15.28
N ARG A 374 -8.71 6.70 -16.30
CA ARG A 374 -9.00 5.49 -17.09
C ARG A 374 -8.71 4.22 -16.28
N THR A 375 -7.63 4.20 -15.51
CA THR A 375 -7.30 3.09 -14.60
C THR A 375 -8.36 2.93 -13.52
N GLY A 376 -8.82 4.01 -12.88
CA GLY A 376 -9.93 3.95 -11.91
C GLY A 376 -11.22 3.36 -12.51
N ARG A 377 -11.53 3.66 -13.77
CA ARG A 377 -12.67 3.05 -14.49
C ARG A 377 -12.46 1.56 -14.75
N ASN A 378 -11.25 1.15 -15.15
CA ASN A 378 -10.93 -0.27 -15.35
C ASN A 378 -11.02 -1.05 -14.02
N ILE A 379 -10.57 -0.46 -12.91
CA ILE A 379 -10.71 -1.04 -11.56
C ILE A 379 -12.18 -1.19 -11.19
N MET A 380 -13.00 -0.16 -11.42
CA MET A 380 -14.45 -0.20 -11.15
C MET A 380 -15.11 -1.39 -11.85
N THR A 381 -14.87 -1.56 -13.15
CA THR A 381 -15.39 -2.71 -13.92
C THR A 381 -14.85 -4.05 -13.41
N SER A 382 -13.54 -4.13 -13.14
CA SER A 382 -12.91 -5.36 -12.66
C SER A 382 -13.43 -5.79 -11.28
N VAL A 383 -13.74 -4.84 -10.39
CA VAL A 383 -14.33 -5.08 -9.06
C VAL A 383 -15.76 -5.58 -9.18
N GLU A 384 -16.58 -4.98 -10.05
CA GLU A 384 -17.96 -5.44 -10.29
C GLU A 384 -17.96 -6.90 -10.76
N GLU A 385 -17.10 -7.24 -11.71
CA GLU A 385 -16.93 -8.62 -12.19
C GLU A 385 -16.38 -9.57 -11.13
N ALA A 386 -15.41 -9.13 -10.32
CA ALA A 386 -14.88 -9.92 -9.21
C ALA A 386 -15.96 -10.23 -8.17
N ARG A 387 -16.79 -9.24 -7.79
CA ARG A 387 -17.93 -9.42 -6.89
C ARG A 387 -18.97 -10.38 -7.47
N HIS A 388 -19.21 -10.33 -8.78
CA HIS A 388 -20.08 -11.30 -9.46
C HIS A 388 -19.53 -12.73 -9.39
N ARG A 389 -18.22 -12.92 -9.57
CA ARG A 389 -17.55 -14.23 -9.45
C ARG A 389 -17.55 -14.78 -8.02
N LEU A 390 -17.25 -13.93 -7.02
CA LEU A 390 -17.25 -14.32 -5.61
C LEU A 390 -18.61 -14.81 -5.11
N ARG A 391 -19.70 -14.31 -5.68
CA ARG A 391 -21.06 -14.80 -5.38
C ARG A 391 -21.33 -16.21 -5.91
N GLN A 392 -20.52 -16.69 -6.86
CA GLN A 392 -20.71 -17.97 -7.56
C GLN A 392 -19.70 -19.04 -7.12
N ALA A 393 -18.52 -18.65 -6.60
CA ALA A 393 -17.53 -19.55 -6.02
C ALA A 393 -16.61 -18.82 -5.03
N TYR A 394 -16.13 -19.53 -4.01
CA TYR A 394 -15.04 -19.06 -3.13
C TYR A 394 -13.77 -18.95 -3.98
N SER A 395 -13.22 -17.75 -4.14
CA SER A 395 -11.96 -17.56 -4.87
C SER A 395 -10.84 -17.23 -3.89
N PRO A 396 -9.85 -18.13 -3.68
CA PRO A 396 -8.67 -17.80 -2.91
C PRO A 396 -7.62 -17.16 -3.83
N GLY A 397 -7.20 -15.94 -3.51
CA GLY A 397 -6.02 -15.29 -4.10
C GLY A 397 -6.33 -14.14 -5.06
N GLY A 398 -5.71 -13.00 -4.82
CA GLY A 398 -5.83 -11.77 -5.62
C GLY A 398 -5.80 -10.51 -4.74
N PRO A 399 -5.79 -9.32 -5.35
CA PRO A 399 -5.86 -8.06 -4.62
C PRO A 399 -7.14 -7.95 -3.81
N ASP A 400 -7.07 -7.28 -2.65
CA ASP A 400 -8.26 -6.96 -1.85
C ASP A 400 -9.23 -6.08 -2.68
N VAL A 401 -10.41 -6.64 -2.94
CA VAL A 401 -11.46 -6.02 -3.76
C VAL A 401 -11.98 -4.73 -3.13
N GLU A 402 -12.11 -4.70 -1.80
CA GLU A 402 -12.62 -3.55 -1.07
C GLU A 402 -11.54 -2.46 -1.00
N ALA A 403 -10.28 -2.82 -0.86
CA ALA A 403 -9.18 -1.85 -0.96
C ALA A 403 -9.06 -1.26 -2.38
N ALA A 404 -9.19 -2.09 -3.43
CA ALA A 404 -9.19 -1.64 -4.82
C ALA A 404 -10.36 -0.69 -5.11
N TRP A 405 -11.57 -1.01 -4.64
CA TRP A 405 -12.73 -0.13 -4.76
C TRP A 405 -12.50 1.21 -4.05
N TYR A 406 -11.90 1.17 -2.86
CA TYR A 406 -11.59 2.37 -2.09
C TYR A 406 -10.59 3.30 -2.81
N SER A 407 -9.55 2.72 -3.41
CA SER A 407 -8.57 3.44 -4.22
C SER A 407 -9.22 4.14 -5.42
N MET A 408 -10.16 3.47 -6.09
CA MET A 408 -10.95 4.03 -7.18
C MET A 408 -11.78 5.22 -6.70
N LEU A 409 -12.52 5.08 -5.59
CA LEU A 409 -13.34 6.16 -5.03
C LEU A 409 -12.52 7.39 -4.67
N TRP A 410 -11.36 7.20 -4.03
CA TRP A 410 -10.44 8.30 -3.69
C TRP A 410 -9.91 9.01 -4.93
N SER A 411 -9.46 8.25 -5.94
CA SER A 411 -8.95 8.83 -7.18
C SER A 411 -10.03 9.66 -7.90
N MET A 412 -11.27 9.17 -7.97
CA MET A 412 -12.39 9.89 -8.58
C MET A 412 -12.83 11.09 -7.73
N LEU A 413 -12.77 10.99 -6.40
CA LEU A 413 -13.08 12.09 -5.49
C LEU A 413 -12.04 13.22 -5.60
N ILE A 414 -10.76 12.92 -5.75
CA ILE A 414 -9.72 13.97 -5.80
C ILE A 414 -9.66 14.58 -7.21
N LEU A 415 -9.47 13.72 -8.22
CA LEU A 415 -9.17 14.12 -9.59
C LEU A 415 -10.45 14.48 -10.37
N GLY A 416 -11.57 13.81 -10.10
CA GLY A 416 -12.87 14.08 -10.71
C GLY A 416 -12.91 13.82 -12.22
N ASP A 417 -12.54 14.83 -13.01
CA ASP A 417 -12.49 14.80 -14.47
C ASP A 417 -11.53 15.86 -15.00
N SER A 418 -11.09 15.71 -16.24
CA SER A 418 -10.40 16.79 -16.97
C SER A 418 -11.28 18.04 -17.16
N ASN A 419 -12.61 17.90 -17.21
CA ASN A 419 -13.55 19.03 -17.20
C ASN A 419 -13.95 19.43 -15.76
N PRO A 420 -13.69 20.68 -15.32
CA PRO A 420 -13.97 21.12 -13.95
C PRO A 420 -15.44 21.00 -13.49
N LEU A 421 -16.41 21.22 -14.38
CA LEU A 421 -17.84 21.09 -14.04
C LEU A 421 -18.22 19.64 -13.82
N ALA A 422 -17.76 18.76 -14.71
CA ALA A 422 -17.99 17.34 -14.60
C ALA A 422 -17.23 16.73 -13.41
N ALA A 423 -16.05 17.27 -13.08
CA ALA A 423 -15.28 16.91 -11.90
C ALA A 423 -16.08 17.17 -10.62
N LYS A 424 -16.68 18.36 -10.45
CA LYS A 424 -17.54 18.67 -9.29
C LYS A 424 -18.71 17.69 -9.16
N GLN A 425 -19.37 17.35 -10.26
CA GLN A 425 -20.48 16.39 -10.25
C GLN A 425 -20.00 14.99 -9.83
N ARG A 426 -18.89 14.50 -10.40
CA ARG A 426 -18.33 13.19 -10.03
C ARG A 426 -17.91 13.13 -8.57
N ARG A 427 -17.26 14.17 -8.04
CA ARG A 427 -16.93 14.27 -6.61
C ARG A 427 -18.16 14.07 -5.72
N ARG A 428 -19.27 14.73 -6.05
CA ARG A 428 -20.52 14.61 -5.29
C ARG A 428 -21.14 13.22 -5.34
N GLN A 429 -20.99 12.51 -6.46
CA GLN A 429 -21.52 11.15 -6.65
C GLN A 429 -20.68 10.13 -5.88
N CYS A 430 -19.35 10.28 -5.87
CA CYS A 430 -18.45 9.35 -5.19
C CYS A 430 -18.49 9.47 -3.67
N LEU A 431 -18.76 10.67 -3.14
CA LEU A 431 -18.65 10.96 -1.70
C LEU A 431 -19.48 9.99 -0.83
N GLY A 432 -20.73 9.72 -1.18
CA GLY A 432 -21.60 8.84 -0.38
C GLY A 432 -21.01 7.43 -0.24
N TYR A 433 -20.59 6.85 -1.38
CA TYR A 433 -19.95 5.55 -1.40
C TYR A 433 -18.62 5.54 -0.65
N LEU A 434 -17.82 6.61 -0.75
CA LEU A 434 -16.55 6.72 -0.05
C LEU A 434 -16.72 6.74 1.48
N ILE A 435 -17.72 7.47 1.98
CA ILE A 435 -18.02 7.53 3.42
C ILE A 435 -18.56 6.19 3.93
N GLU A 436 -19.47 5.55 3.19
CA GLU A 436 -19.97 4.21 3.52
C GLU A 436 -18.83 3.19 3.60
N HIS A 437 -17.94 3.20 2.60
CA HIS A 437 -16.81 2.29 2.50
C HIS A 437 -15.78 2.52 3.61
N PHE A 438 -15.49 3.78 3.93
CA PHE A 438 -14.64 4.17 5.06
C PHE A 438 -15.16 3.59 6.38
N HIS A 439 -16.45 3.77 6.69
CA HIS A 439 -17.03 3.26 7.93
C HIS A 439 -17.00 1.73 8.02
N ALA A 440 -17.25 1.05 6.89
CA ALA A 440 -17.31 -0.40 6.85
C ALA A 440 -15.93 -1.07 6.93
N HIS A 441 -14.94 -0.55 6.21
CA HIS A 441 -13.69 -1.28 5.93
C HIS A 441 -12.43 -0.62 6.49
N PHE A 442 -12.36 0.72 6.52
CA PHE A 442 -11.12 1.46 6.85
C PHE A 442 -11.34 2.57 7.89
N PRO A 443 -11.96 2.30 9.05
CA PRO A 443 -12.25 3.33 10.04
C PRO A 443 -10.99 3.96 10.64
N GLU A 444 -9.81 3.35 10.49
CA GLU A 444 -8.54 3.96 10.86
C GLU A 444 -8.18 5.19 9.99
N ASP A 445 -8.77 5.34 8.81
CA ASP A 445 -8.47 6.41 7.86
C ASP A 445 -9.22 7.73 8.13
N ILE A 446 -9.63 7.99 9.38
CA ILE A 446 -10.28 9.26 9.76
C ILE A 446 -9.42 10.46 9.31
N GLY A 447 -8.09 10.34 9.43
CA GLY A 447 -7.14 11.35 8.97
C GLY A 447 -7.13 11.59 7.46
N LEU A 448 -7.54 10.61 6.64
CA LEU A 448 -7.73 10.83 5.20
C LEU A 448 -9.08 11.53 4.95
N ILE A 449 -10.14 11.14 5.66
CA ILE A 449 -11.45 11.77 5.54
C ILE A 449 -11.40 13.26 5.90
N GLU A 450 -10.54 13.66 6.83
CA GLU A 450 -10.21 15.05 7.16
C GLU A 450 -9.72 15.89 5.98
N LEU A 451 -9.22 15.27 4.91
CA LEU A 451 -8.79 15.96 3.70
C LEU A 451 -9.95 16.29 2.75
N THR A 452 -11.15 15.75 3.00
CA THR A 452 -12.30 15.91 2.11
C THR A 452 -13.07 17.23 2.24
N PRO A 453 -13.27 17.85 3.44
CA PRO A 453 -14.04 19.09 3.54
C PRO A 453 -13.53 20.22 2.63
N PRO A 454 -12.21 20.48 2.50
CA PRO A 454 -11.71 21.50 1.57
C PRO A 454 -12.10 21.28 0.09
N LEU A 455 -12.35 20.03 -0.32
CA LEU A 455 -12.78 19.71 -1.69
C LEU A 455 -14.22 20.16 -1.99
N PHE A 456 -14.98 20.51 -0.96
CA PHE A 456 -16.37 20.95 -1.02
C PHE A 456 -16.56 22.38 -0.51
N GLU A 457 -15.50 23.20 -0.57
CA GLU A 457 -15.54 24.59 -0.10
C GLU A 457 -16.74 25.36 -0.68
N GLY A 458 -17.53 25.96 0.21
CA GLY A 458 -18.74 26.71 -0.14
C GLY A 458 -19.99 25.85 -0.41
N GLU A 459 -19.94 24.54 -0.22
CA GLU A 459 -21.11 23.63 -0.25
C GLU A 459 -21.55 23.24 1.17
N TYR A 460 -22.85 22.97 1.37
CA TYR A 460 -23.36 22.47 2.66
C TYR A 460 -22.68 21.16 3.12
N LYS A 461 -22.12 20.40 2.17
CA LYS A 461 -21.38 19.17 2.43
C LYS A 461 -20.08 19.40 3.20
N GLN A 462 -19.46 20.58 3.09
CA GLN A 462 -18.25 20.90 3.83
C GLN A 462 -18.47 20.80 5.34
N GLN A 463 -19.52 21.46 5.85
CA GLN A 463 -19.87 21.40 7.28
C GLN A 463 -20.28 19.99 7.69
N ALA A 464 -21.09 19.30 6.88
CA ALA A 464 -21.51 17.93 7.18
C ALA A 464 -20.32 16.95 7.29
N LEU A 465 -19.27 17.13 6.48
CA LEU A 465 -18.05 16.33 6.56
C LEU A 465 -17.21 16.69 7.78
N GLN A 466 -17.13 17.97 8.14
CA GLN A 466 -16.47 18.38 9.38
C GLN A 466 -17.15 17.78 10.62
N ASP A 467 -18.48 17.85 10.67
CA ASP A 467 -19.27 17.27 11.77
C ASP A 467 -19.09 15.74 11.84
N LEU A 468 -19.00 15.08 10.68
CA LEU A 468 -18.72 13.64 10.60
C LEU A 468 -17.35 13.28 11.16
N VAL A 469 -16.31 14.04 10.78
CA VAL A 469 -14.95 13.86 11.31
C VAL A 469 -14.93 14.10 12.81
N ASP A 470 -15.50 15.19 13.29
CA ASP A 470 -15.52 15.56 14.70
C ASP A 470 -16.24 14.48 15.53
N SER A 471 -17.35 13.95 15.01
CA SER A 471 -18.09 12.84 15.61
C SER A 471 -17.27 11.55 15.63
N ALA A 472 -16.60 11.20 14.54
CA ALA A 472 -15.74 10.02 14.48
C ALA A 472 -14.55 10.11 15.45
N ARG A 473 -13.95 11.30 15.58
CA ARG A 473 -12.88 11.57 16.56
C ARG A 473 -13.36 11.50 18.00
N ALA A 474 -14.53 12.05 18.28
CA ALA A 474 -15.14 11.94 19.61
C ALA A 474 -15.43 10.46 19.95
N ALA A 475 -16.00 9.70 19.01
CA ALA A 475 -16.28 8.28 19.19
C ALA A 475 -14.99 7.45 19.42
N ASP A 476 -13.90 7.75 18.70
CA ASP A 476 -12.59 7.10 18.95
C ASP A 476 -12.09 7.42 20.36
N ARG A 477 -12.09 8.70 20.78
CA ARG A 477 -11.60 9.12 22.10
C ARG A 477 -12.42 8.57 23.26
N ASP A 478 -13.73 8.68 23.18
CA ASP A 478 -14.65 8.27 24.26
C ASP A 478 -14.72 6.74 24.37
N GLY A 479 -14.56 6.06 23.23
CA GLY A 479 -14.77 4.63 23.10
C GLY A 479 -16.23 4.24 23.33
N LYS A 480 -16.47 2.94 23.33
CA LYS A 480 -17.81 2.40 23.60
C LYS A 480 -18.07 2.28 25.10
N LYS A 481 -19.35 2.24 25.46
CA LYS A 481 -19.79 2.05 26.85
C LYS A 481 -19.50 0.61 27.31
N PRO A 482 -19.04 0.39 28.55
CA PRO A 482 -18.89 -0.94 29.09
C PRO A 482 -20.22 -1.68 29.16
N SER A 483 -20.20 -2.96 28.82
CA SER A 483 -21.32 -3.90 28.84
C SER A 483 -20.94 -5.08 29.75
N PRO A 484 -21.03 -4.91 31.09
CA PRO A 484 -20.75 -5.98 32.04
C PRO A 484 -21.82 -7.08 31.97
N ARG A 485 -21.44 -8.29 32.40
CA ARG A 485 -22.40 -9.40 32.58
C ARG A 485 -23.10 -9.25 33.92
N ASP A 486 -24.12 -8.40 33.94
CA ASP A 486 -25.02 -8.24 35.07
C ASP A 486 -26.19 -9.25 35.02
N ALA A 487 -27.13 -9.14 35.96
CA ALA A 487 -28.24 -10.08 36.10
C ALA A 487 -29.13 -10.18 34.84
N ASP A 488 -29.18 -9.14 34.00
CA ASP A 488 -29.92 -9.17 32.74
C ASP A 488 -29.18 -9.95 31.64
N ALA A 489 -27.89 -10.21 31.82
CA ALA A 489 -27.03 -11.01 30.94
C ALA A 489 -26.87 -12.48 31.37
N ASP A 490 -27.51 -12.91 32.46
CA ASP A 490 -27.42 -14.29 32.99
C ASP A 490 -27.82 -15.35 31.95
N ALA A 491 -28.70 -14.99 31.02
CA ALA A 491 -29.15 -15.88 29.94
C ALA A 491 -28.18 -15.97 28.75
N VAL A 492 -27.16 -15.10 28.67
CA VAL A 492 -26.21 -15.04 27.56
C VAL A 492 -25.17 -16.14 27.71
N ARG A 493 -25.29 -17.21 26.92
CA ARG A 493 -24.45 -18.41 27.04
C ARG A 493 -23.03 -18.24 26.53
N PHE A 494 -22.85 -17.58 25.39
CA PHE A 494 -21.56 -17.49 24.69
C PHE A 494 -20.86 -16.17 25.01
N ARG A 495 -19.54 -16.14 24.83
CA ARG A 495 -18.66 -15.04 25.23
C ARG A 495 -18.02 -14.36 24.04
N VAL A 496 -17.66 -13.09 24.22
CA VAL A 496 -16.79 -12.40 23.29
C VAL A 496 -15.48 -13.17 23.16
N GLY A 497 -15.09 -13.50 21.93
CA GLY A 497 -13.94 -14.34 21.61
C GLY A 497 -14.26 -15.81 21.32
N ASP A 498 -15.48 -16.27 21.56
CA ASP A 498 -15.85 -17.64 21.18
C ASP A 498 -15.81 -17.79 19.65
N HIS A 499 -15.06 -18.80 19.19
CA HIS A 499 -15.13 -19.29 17.81
C HIS A 499 -16.39 -20.12 17.65
N PHE A 500 -17.17 -19.86 16.58
CA PHE A 500 -18.40 -20.58 16.33
C PHE A 500 -18.57 -20.94 14.85
N ARG A 501 -19.48 -21.89 14.62
CA ARG A 501 -20.02 -22.27 13.31
C ARG A 501 -21.52 -22.02 13.29
N HIS A 502 -22.02 -21.39 12.24
CA HIS A 502 -23.45 -21.11 12.11
C HIS A 502 -24.22 -22.37 11.72
N ARG A 503 -25.11 -22.87 12.58
CA ARG A 503 -25.80 -24.17 12.41
C ARG A 503 -26.51 -24.34 11.06
N ARG A 504 -27.16 -23.27 10.58
CA ARG A 504 -27.92 -23.31 9.31
C ARG A 504 -27.09 -23.10 8.05
N TYR A 505 -26.04 -22.28 8.13
CA TYR A 505 -25.34 -21.75 6.94
C TYR A 505 -23.91 -22.26 6.84
N GLY A 506 -23.38 -22.90 7.88
CA GLY A 506 -22.09 -23.58 7.90
C GLY A 506 -20.86 -22.68 7.98
N TYR A 507 -20.99 -21.36 7.81
CA TYR A 507 -19.86 -20.43 7.92
C TYR A 507 -19.32 -20.36 9.35
N GLU A 508 -18.03 -20.04 9.47
CA GLU A 508 -17.36 -19.83 10.76
C GLU A 508 -17.20 -18.35 11.09
N GLY A 509 -17.00 -18.05 12.36
CA GLY A 509 -16.77 -16.68 12.81
C GLY A 509 -16.40 -16.62 14.29
N PHE A 510 -16.24 -15.40 14.80
CA PHE A 510 -16.05 -15.15 16.22
C PHE A 510 -17.03 -14.09 16.73
N ILE A 511 -17.34 -14.20 18.03
CA ILE A 511 -18.25 -13.27 18.71
C ILE A 511 -17.48 -12.01 19.16
N VAL A 512 -17.96 -10.83 18.78
CA VAL A 512 -17.38 -9.52 19.17
C VAL A 512 -18.29 -8.70 20.08
N GLY A 513 -19.50 -9.18 20.36
CA GLY A 513 -20.45 -8.56 21.28
C GLY A 513 -21.75 -9.33 21.39
N TRP A 514 -22.60 -8.96 22.34
CA TRP A 514 -23.87 -9.63 22.59
C TRP A 514 -24.92 -8.65 23.12
N ASP A 515 -26.18 -8.99 22.88
CA ASP A 515 -27.35 -8.37 23.50
C ASP A 515 -28.17 -9.48 24.18
N ALA A 516 -28.68 -9.23 25.39
CA ALA A 516 -29.50 -10.20 26.12
C ALA A 516 -30.82 -10.54 25.40
N ARG A 517 -31.30 -9.63 24.54
CA ARG A 517 -32.47 -9.77 23.67
C ARG A 517 -32.19 -9.07 22.34
N CYS A 518 -32.96 -9.40 21.30
CA CYS A 518 -32.83 -8.76 20.00
C CYS A 518 -32.99 -7.23 20.11
N SER A 519 -31.93 -6.48 19.79
CA SER A 519 -31.89 -5.01 19.80
C SER A 519 -32.13 -4.39 18.41
N ALA A 520 -32.32 -5.22 17.39
CA ALA A 520 -32.49 -4.78 16.01
C ALA A 520 -33.84 -4.08 15.77
N GLY A 521 -33.86 -3.16 14.80
CA GLY A 521 -35.08 -2.42 14.44
C GLY A 521 -36.18 -3.33 13.86
N PRO A 522 -37.48 -2.95 13.98
CA PRO A 522 -38.62 -3.79 13.56
C PRO A 522 -38.54 -4.30 12.11
N ARG A 523 -38.07 -3.45 11.18
CA ARG A 523 -37.89 -3.83 9.76
C ARG A 523 -36.91 -4.98 9.60
N TRP A 524 -35.81 -4.97 10.34
CA TRP A 524 -34.81 -6.03 10.29
C TRP A 524 -35.33 -7.33 10.91
N ILE A 525 -36.04 -7.23 12.04
CA ILE A 525 -36.70 -8.36 12.71
C ILE A 525 -37.67 -9.07 11.75
N GLU A 526 -38.46 -8.30 11.00
CA GLU A 526 -39.39 -8.83 10.00
C GLU A 526 -38.64 -9.46 8.82
N GLN A 527 -37.67 -8.75 8.23
CA GLN A 527 -36.87 -9.22 7.10
C GLN A 527 -36.15 -10.54 7.41
N MET A 528 -35.54 -10.63 8.59
CA MET A 528 -34.81 -11.82 9.05
C MET A 528 -35.72 -12.86 9.71
N ARG A 529 -37.03 -12.59 9.77
CA ARG A 529 -38.08 -13.47 10.32
C ARG A 529 -37.77 -13.93 11.75
N VAL A 530 -37.23 -13.04 12.57
CA VAL A 530 -36.83 -13.34 13.96
C VAL A 530 -38.00 -13.88 14.78
N ASN A 531 -39.22 -13.38 14.56
CA ASN A 531 -40.42 -13.84 15.27
C ASN A 531 -40.83 -15.28 14.91
N GLN A 532 -40.30 -15.85 13.83
CA GLN A 532 -40.54 -17.24 13.42
C GLN A 532 -39.47 -18.19 13.96
N LEU A 533 -38.45 -17.67 14.63
CA LEU A 533 -37.44 -18.47 15.30
C LEU A 533 -38.03 -19.18 16.52
N PRO A 534 -37.62 -20.43 16.84
CA PRO A 534 -38.12 -21.19 17.98
C PRO A 534 -38.08 -20.44 19.32
N ARG A 535 -37.06 -19.61 19.55
CA ARG A 535 -36.94 -18.78 20.76
C ARG A 535 -37.23 -17.29 20.54
N GLY A 536 -37.65 -16.91 19.33
CA GLY A 536 -38.06 -15.55 19.00
C GLY A 536 -36.99 -14.48 19.24
N ALA A 537 -37.44 -13.25 19.53
CA ALA A 537 -36.60 -12.09 19.83
C ALA A 537 -36.15 -11.99 21.31
N ASP A 538 -36.74 -12.80 22.19
CA ASP A 538 -36.44 -12.79 23.64
C ASP A 538 -35.18 -13.59 24.01
N GLN A 539 -34.58 -14.30 23.07
CA GLN A 539 -33.28 -14.94 23.26
C GLN A 539 -32.12 -13.96 23.07
N PRO A 540 -30.91 -14.29 23.56
CA PRO A 540 -29.71 -13.53 23.26
C PRO A 540 -29.37 -13.51 21.76
N PHE A 541 -28.82 -12.40 21.32
CA PHE A 541 -28.26 -12.22 19.98
C PHE A 541 -26.82 -11.76 20.08
N TYR A 542 -26.01 -12.12 19.08
CA TYR A 542 -24.58 -11.91 19.08
C TYR A 542 -24.16 -11.11 17.86
N ASN A 543 -23.32 -10.10 18.09
CA ASN A 543 -22.58 -9.41 17.05
C ASN A 543 -21.34 -10.24 16.73
N VAL A 544 -21.22 -10.68 15.48
CA VAL A 544 -20.15 -11.59 15.06
C VAL A 544 -19.43 -11.05 13.82
N VAL A 545 -18.19 -11.49 13.65
CA VAL A 545 -17.44 -11.33 12.40
C VAL A 545 -17.27 -12.70 11.78
N ALA A 546 -17.73 -12.86 10.55
CA ALA A 546 -17.58 -14.09 9.79
C ALA A 546 -16.21 -14.18 9.08
N ASP A 547 -15.87 -15.37 8.59
CA ASP A 547 -14.69 -15.66 7.77
C ASP A 547 -14.54 -14.77 6.52
N ASP A 548 -15.63 -14.24 5.98
CA ASP A 548 -15.66 -13.28 4.88
C ASP A 548 -15.50 -11.80 5.32
N ASN A 549 -15.11 -11.56 6.59
CA ASN A 549 -14.98 -10.24 7.21
C ASN A 549 -16.30 -9.44 7.30
N SER A 550 -17.46 -10.08 7.09
CA SER A 550 -18.76 -9.42 7.26
C SER A 550 -19.21 -9.40 8.72
N HIS A 551 -19.76 -8.26 9.14
CA HIS A 551 -20.43 -8.12 10.43
C HIS A 551 -21.86 -8.67 10.33
N ARG A 552 -22.22 -9.58 11.24
CA ARG A 552 -23.55 -10.22 11.26
C ARG A 552 -24.14 -10.19 12.66
N TYR A 553 -25.47 -10.24 12.73
CA TYR A 553 -26.24 -10.30 13.97
C TYR A 553 -26.99 -11.63 14.05
N VAL A 554 -26.59 -12.49 14.99
CA VAL A 554 -26.92 -13.92 15.00
C VAL A 554 -27.64 -14.31 16.28
N ALA A 555 -28.80 -14.97 16.14
CA ALA A 555 -29.53 -15.52 17.29
C ALA A 555 -28.76 -16.67 17.96
N GLU A 556 -28.79 -16.75 19.29
CA GLU A 556 -28.08 -17.76 20.08
C GLU A 556 -28.29 -19.19 19.60
N GLU A 557 -29.52 -19.55 19.23
CA GLU A 557 -29.86 -20.91 18.81
C GLU A 557 -29.19 -21.35 17.49
N ASN A 558 -28.65 -20.41 16.71
CA ASN A 558 -27.92 -20.69 15.47
C ASN A 558 -26.41 -20.81 15.69
N ILE A 559 -25.92 -20.67 16.92
CA ILE A 559 -24.49 -20.74 17.27
C ILE A 559 -24.15 -22.15 17.76
N GLU A 560 -23.06 -22.69 17.22
CA GLU A 560 -22.44 -23.94 17.65
C GLU A 560 -20.94 -23.72 17.83
N ILE A 561 -20.37 -24.18 18.95
CA ILE A 561 -18.93 -24.08 19.21
C ILE A 561 -18.26 -25.33 18.61
N PRO A 562 -17.50 -25.21 17.51
CA PRO A 562 -16.87 -26.35 16.87
C PRO A 562 -15.74 -26.91 17.73
N HIS A 563 -15.27 -28.12 17.40
CA HIS A 563 -14.08 -28.74 18.00
C HIS A 563 -12.75 -28.38 17.33
N GLU A 564 -12.82 -27.79 16.13
CA GLU A 564 -11.68 -27.45 15.30
C GLU A 564 -11.08 -26.09 15.68
N THR A 565 -9.82 -25.88 15.31
CA THR A 565 -9.15 -24.57 15.36
C THR A 565 -9.68 -23.67 14.24
N PRO A 566 -9.78 -22.35 14.47
CA PRO A 566 -10.14 -21.36 13.44
C PRO A 566 -9.27 -21.45 12.18
N SER A 567 -9.81 -21.10 11.01
CA SER A 567 -8.99 -20.96 9.81
C SER A 567 -7.96 -19.82 9.93
N GLN A 568 -6.92 -19.87 9.09
CA GLN A 568 -5.90 -18.80 9.04
C GLN A 568 -6.49 -17.43 8.67
N VAL A 569 -7.52 -17.42 7.82
CA VAL A 569 -8.25 -16.18 7.47
C VAL A 569 -8.90 -15.60 8.73
N LEU A 570 -9.61 -16.44 9.49
CA LEU A 570 -10.27 -16.00 10.71
C LEU A 570 -9.26 -15.57 11.79
N MET A 571 -8.13 -16.26 11.92
CA MET A 571 -7.02 -15.85 12.80
C MET A 571 -6.49 -14.45 12.44
N GLY A 572 -6.31 -14.16 11.15
CA GLY A 572 -5.88 -12.85 10.67
C GLY A 572 -6.88 -11.74 11.02
N LEU A 573 -8.18 -11.98 10.78
CA LEU A 573 -9.26 -11.03 11.09
C LEU A 573 -9.43 -10.80 12.59
N ALA A 574 -9.22 -11.85 13.40
CA ALA A 574 -9.38 -11.80 14.85
C ALA A 574 -8.44 -10.79 15.52
N GLY A 575 -7.28 -10.51 14.93
CA GLY A 575 -6.32 -9.54 15.48
C GLY A 575 -6.89 -8.14 15.70
N ARG A 576 -7.93 -7.74 14.96
CA ARG A 576 -8.63 -6.47 15.20
C ARG A 576 -9.26 -6.37 16.59
N TYR A 577 -9.69 -7.50 17.15
CA TYR A 577 -10.50 -7.59 18.36
C TYR A 577 -9.81 -8.35 19.50
N PHE A 578 -8.85 -9.23 19.19
CA PHE A 578 -8.29 -10.21 20.11
C PHE A 578 -6.77 -10.21 20.12
N LYS A 579 -6.21 -10.57 21.27
CA LYS A 579 -4.76 -10.62 21.49
C LYS A 579 -4.13 -11.87 20.89
N ARG A 580 -4.73 -13.03 21.15
CA ARG A 580 -4.24 -14.36 20.75
C ARG A 580 -5.35 -15.40 20.76
N TRP A 581 -5.10 -16.53 20.12
CA TRP A 581 -5.88 -17.75 20.30
C TRP A 581 -5.39 -18.51 21.55
N ASP A 582 -6.30 -18.96 22.40
CA ASP A 582 -6.00 -19.80 23.56
C ASP A 582 -6.45 -21.24 23.26
N GLU A 583 -5.50 -22.15 23.08
CA GLU A 583 -5.78 -23.55 22.72
C GLU A 583 -6.48 -24.32 23.84
N GLU A 584 -6.24 -23.98 25.11
CA GLU A 584 -6.84 -24.68 26.24
C GLU A 584 -8.32 -24.30 26.39
N ARG A 585 -8.61 -23.00 26.25
CA ARG A 585 -9.98 -22.46 26.28
C ARG A 585 -10.72 -22.62 24.96
N ARG A 586 -9.99 -22.83 23.86
CA ARG A 586 -10.49 -22.91 22.49
C ARG A 586 -11.30 -21.67 22.12
N ALA A 587 -10.77 -20.52 22.51
CA ALA A 587 -11.37 -19.21 22.31
C ALA A 587 -10.30 -18.13 22.09
N PHE A 588 -10.70 -17.02 21.46
CA PHE A 588 -9.86 -15.86 21.32
C PHE A 588 -9.84 -15.03 22.61
N MET A 589 -8.64 -14.61 23.02
CA MET A 589 -8.47 -13.78 24.22
C MET A 589 -8.77 -12.32 23.91
N SER A 590 -9.80 -11.77 24.56
CA SER A 590 -10.29 -10.40 24.37
C SER A 590 -9.20 -9.33 24.50
N ASN A 591 -9.12 -8.46 23.48
CA ASN A 591 -8.37 -7.19 23.54
C ASN A 591 -9.28 -5.99 23.89
N ILE A 592 -10.56 -6.24 24.17
CA ILE A 592 -11.61 -5.22 24.28
C ILE A 592 -12.27 -5.22 25.67
N ARG A 593 -11.46 -5.40 26.72
CA ARG A 593 -11.92 -5.39 28.13
C ARG A 593 -12.51 -4.06 28.58
N ASP A 594 -12.28 -2.99 27.83
CA ASP A 594 -12.91 -1.69 28.07
C ASP A 594 -14.41 -1.69 27.71
N GLU A 595 -14.82 -2.51 26.74
CA GLU A 595 -16.22 -2.66 26.30
C GLU A 595 -16.87 -3.88 26.96
N TYR A 596 -16.20 -5.03 27.02
CA TYR A 596 -16.72 -6.24 27.67
C TYR A 596 -15.74 -6.71 28.76
N PRO A 597 -15.85 -6.19 30.00
CA PRO A 597 -14.86 -6.45 31.05
C PRO A 597 -14.91 -7.87 31.64
N ASP A 598 -16.06 -8.55 31.52
CA ASP A 598 -16.32 -9.87 32.12
C ASP A 598 -16.14 -11.04 31.13
N ASP A 599 -15.73 -10.73 29.89
CA ASP A 599 -15.36 -11.66 28.81
C ASP A 599 -13.86 -11.54 28.48
#